data_AF-A0A485ANZ1-F1
#
_entry.id   AF-A0A485ANZ1-F1
#
_cell.length_a   1.000
_cell.length_b   1.000
_cell.length_c   1.000
_cell.angle_alpha   90.00
_cell.angle_beta   90.00
_cell.angle_gamma   90.00
#
_symmetry.space_group_name_H-M   'P 1'
#
loop_
_entity.id
_entity.type
_entity.pdbx_description
1 polymer ?
#
loop_
_entity_poly.entity_id
_entity_poly.type
_entity_poly.pdbx_seq_one_letter_code
_entity_poly.pdbx_strand_id
1 'polypeptide(L)'
;MIRLGSLIFVPPVYARLRARYVDYRRSGASWFAATLSCLWVGLAWIFLPLENARWQSLLTRHDELFPHINFSRPRPLDPLRFLLQAVWLIASKPPESRKPTKWRPLSGLDRLRDRYIRWADELPVRFNSQTRHLDDKKELAHLSPKVRRLVLGVAITLSLVLALVCITQPFNPLSQFVFLMLLWGVALLVRRIPGRFSALMLIVLSLTVSCRYIWWRYTSTLNWNDPVSLVCGLILLFAETYAWIVLVLGYFQVAWPLNRQPVPLPKDMNQWPTVDIFVPTYNEDLNVVKNTVYASLGIDWPKDKVVIWILDDGGARRVSPVRQRCRRTVHRPYHP
;
A
#
# COMPACT_ATOMS: atom_id res chain seq x y z
N MET A 1 -41.08 24.70 -2.85
CA MET A 1 -39.60 24.57 -2.86
C MET A 1 -38.84 25.83 -3.28
N ILE A 2 -39.48 26.87 -3.86
CA ILE A 2 -38.80 28.07 -4.38
C ILE A 2 -38.40 29.08 -3.26
N ARG A 3 -39.06 29.07 -2.10
CA ARG A 3 -38.76 30.00 -0.99
C ARG A 3 -37.64 29.55 -0.03
N LEU A 4 -37.27 28.28 -0.01
CA LEU A 4 -36.23 27.75 0.89
C LEU A 4 -34.82 27.90 0.31
N GLY A 5 -34.68 27.94 -1.02
CA GLY A 5 -33.37 28.04 -1.68
C GLY A 5 -32.69 29.41 -1.52
N SER A 6 -33.45 30.50 -1.34
CA SER A 6 -32.90 31.85 -1.16
C SER A 6 -32.30 32.08 0.24
N LEU A 7 -32.59 31.20 1.20
CA LEU A 7 -32.07 31.27 2.56
C LEU A 7 -30.72 30.56 2.73
N ILE A 8 -30.38 29.63 1.83
CA ILE A 8 -29.20 28.75 1.95
C ILE A 8 -28.11 29.14 0.94
N PHE A 9 -28.47 29.73 -0.21
CA PHE A 9 -27.54 30.04 -1.28
C PHE A 9 -27.36 31.55 -1.50
N VAL A 10 -26.11 31.96 -1.75
CA VAL A 10 -25.72 33.34 -2.10
C VAL A 10 -26.52 33.79 -3.36
N PRO A 11 -27.06 35.02 -3.42
CA PRO A 11 -27.99 35.46 -4.48
C PRO A 11 -27.62 35.12 -5.94
N PRO A 12 -26.36 35.30 -6.41
CA PRO A 12 -25.93 34.88 -7.75
C PRO A 12 -26.02 33.37 -8.02
N VAL A 13 -25.79 32.53 -7.01
CA VAL A 13 -25.85 31.05 -7.14
C VAL A 13 -27.30 30.61 -7.31
N TYR A 14 -28.21 31.19 -6.52
CA TYR A 14 -29.64 30.91 -6.62
C TYR A 14 -30.20 31.32 -7.99
N ALA A 15 -29.79 32.48 -8.54
CA ALA A 15 -30.22 32.94 -9.86
C ALA A 15 -29.79 31.97 -10.98
N ARG A 16 -28.54 31.47 -10.95
CA ARG A 16 -28.03 30.50 -11.94
C ARG A 16 -28.73 29.13 -11.83
N LEU A 17 -28.97 28.63 -10.61
CA LEU A 17 -29.70 27.38 -10.41
C LEU A 17 -31.16 27.49 -10.86
N ARG A 18 -31.81 28.64 -10.63
CA ARG A 18 -33.18 28.90 -11.08
C ARG A 18 -33.28 28.96 -12.61
N ALA A 19 -32.33 29.63 -13.28
CA ALA A 19 -32.29 29.68 -14.74
C ALA A 19 -32.14 28.28 -15.34
N ARG A 20 -31.19 27.50 -14.83
CA ARG A 20 -30.94 26.11 -15.25
C ARG A 20 -32.14 25.19 -15.00
N TYR A 21 -32.83 25.35 -13.87
CA TYR A 21 -34.07 24.63 -13.58
C TYR A 21 -35.19 24.95 -14.58
N VAL A 22 -35.36 26.24 -14.94
CA VAL A 22 -36.34 26.67 -15.95
C VAL A 22 -36.00 26.11 -17.32
N ASP A 23 -34.73 26.07 -17.70
CA ASP A 23 -34.27 25.50 -18.96
C ASP A 23 -34.56 23.99 -19.03
N TYR A 24 -34.28 23.23 -17.96
CA TYR A 24 -34.65 21.80 -17.91
C TYR A 24 -36.16 21.57 -18.06
N ARG A 25 -36.97 22.44 -17.46
CA ARG A 25 -38.43 22.38 -17.57
C ARG A 25 -38.92 22.70 -18.99
N ARG A 26 -38.27 23.65 -19.67
CA ARG A 26 -38.56 24.00 -21.08
C ARG A 26 -38.15 22.89 -22.05
N SER A 27 -37.07 22.18 -21.75
CA SER A 27 -36.60 21.01 -22.50
C SER A 27 -37.35 19.70 -22.20
N GLY A 28 -38.46 19.77 -21.46
CA GLY A 28 -39.36 18.63 -21.23
C GLY A 28 -38.88 17.64 -20.16
N ALA A 29 -38.08 18.08 -19.19
CA ALA A 29 -37.69 17.26 -18.03
C ALA A 29 -38.79 17.24 -16.95
N SER A 30 -38.94 16.11 -16.26
CA SER A 30 -39.89 16.01 -15.14
C SER A 30 -39.48 16.94 -14.00
N TRP A 31 -40.46 17.38 -13.21
CA TRP A 31 -40.21 18.28 -12.07
C TRP A 31 -39.20 17.67 -11.11
N PHE A 32 -39.35 16.37 -10.81
CA PHE A 32 -38.47 15.61 -9.94
C PHE A 32 -37.05 15.47 -10.51
N ALA A 33 -36.91 15.19 -11.81
CA ALA A 33 -35.59 15.07 -12.43
C ALA A 33 -34.86 16.41 -12.49
N ALA A 34 -35.58 17.51 -12.74
CA ALA A 34 -35.04 18.86 -12.77
C ALA A 34 -34.58 19.32 -11.38
N THR A 35 -35.36 19.06 -10.32
CA THR A 35 -34.97 19.43 -8.94
C THR A 35 -33.78 18.59 -8.46
N LEU A 36 -33.79 17.28 -8.70
CA LEU A 36 -32.71 16.38 -8.33
C LEU A 36 -31.39 16.73 -9.04
N SER A 37 -31.47 17.09 -10.33
CA SER A 37 -30.29 17.49 -11.11
C SER A 37 -29.74 18.84 -10.67
N CYS A 38 -30.60 19.81 -10.32
CA CYS A 38 -30.16 21.07 -9.74
C CYS A 38 -29.49 20.89 -8.37
N LEU A 39 -29.99 19.95 -7.54
CA LEU A 39 -29.38 19.59 -6.26
C LEU A 39 -27.98 18.99 -6.48
N TRP A 40 -27.85 18.05 -7.41
CA TRP A 40 -26.57 17.45 -7.77
C TRP A 40 -25.56 18.47 -8.32
N VAL A 41 -25.99 19.37 -9.19
CA VAL A 41 -25.15 20.46 -9.70
C VAL A 41 -24.73 21.41 -8.57
N GLY A 42 -25.64 21.70 -7.63
CA GLY A 42 -25.34 22.49 -6.44
C GLY A 42 -24.28 21.82 -5.56
N LEU A 43 -24.41 20.52 -5.28
CA LEU A 43 -23.42 19.73 -4.55
C LEU A 43 -22.08 19.68 -5.30
N ALA A 44 -22.11 19.47 -6.61
CA ALA A 44 -20.90 19.47 -7.43
C ALA A 44 -20.18 20.83 -7.38
N TRP A 45 -20.91 21.95 -7.29
CA TRP A 45 -20.29 23.27 -7.09
C TRP A 45 -19.65 23.46 -5.71
N ILE A 46 -20.12 22.78 -4.68
CA ILE A 46 -19.54 22.85 -3.33
C ILE A 46 -18.22 22.07 -3.28
N PHE A 47 -18.16 20.91 -3.93
CA PHE A 47 -17.01 20.00 -3.83
C PHE A 47 -16.01 20.13 -4.99
N LEU A 48 -16.43 20.65 -6.14
CA LEU A 48 -15.61 20.77 -7.34
C LEU A 48 -15.59 22.23 -7.82
N PRO A 49 -14.40 22.81 -8.09
CA PRO A 49 -14.29 24.14 -8.67
C PRO A 49 -14.64 24.08 -10.17
N LEU A 50 -15.93 23.90 -10.49
CA LEU A 50 -16.43 23.76 -11.86
C LEU A 50 -16.15 25.00 -12.75
N GLU A 51 -15.78 26.13 -12.14
CA GLU A 51 -15.36 27.36 -12.82
C GLU A 51 -13.91 27.32 -13.31
N ASN A 52 -13.11 26.35 -12.85
CA ASN A 52 -11.74 26.17 -13.30
C ASN A 52 -11.72 25.77 -14.79
N ALA A 53 -10.83 26.37 -15.58
CA ALA A 53 -10.74 26.16 -17.03
C ALA A 53 -10.63 24.67 -17.44
N ARG A 54 -10.12 23.83 -16.55
CA ARG A 54 -10.03 22.36 -16.73
C ARG A 54 -11.40 21.68 -16.69
N TRP A 55 -12.21 22.02 -15.69
CA TRP A 55 -13.58 21.51 -15.58
C TRP A 55 -14.43 22.03 -16.72
N GLN A 56 -14.24 23.29 -17.13
CA GLN A 56 -14.89 23.81 -18.33
C GLN A 56 -14.47 23.06 -19.60
N SER A 57 -13.18 22.73 -19.77
CA SER A 57 -12.72 21.94 -20.92
C SER A 57 -13.25 20.50 -20.94
N LEU A 58 -13.57 19.92 -19.79
CA LEU A 58 -14.22 18.62 -19.67
C LEU A 58 -15.72 18.73 -19.95
N LEU A 59 -16.36 19.79 -19.47
CA LEU A 59 -17.78 20.07 -19.71
C LEU A 59 -18.04 20.42 -21.19
N THR A 60 -17.11 21.03 -21.91
CA THR A 60 -17.28 21.26 -23.36
C THR A 60 -17.15 19.99 -24.19
N ARG A 61 -16.41 18.98 -23.69
CA ARG A 61 -16.28 17.66 -24.32
C ARG A 61 -17.29 16.64 -23.80
N HIS A 62 -18.36 17.08 -23.16
CA HIS A 62 -19.34 16.17 -22.55
C HIS A 62 -20.02 15.29 -23.60
N ASP A 63 -20.26 15.78 -24.82
CA ASP A 63 -20.85 15.02 -25.92
C ASP A 63 -19.95 13.85 -26.37
N GLU A 64 -18.63 14.00 -26.30
CA GLU A 64 -17.67 12.96 -26.65
C GLU A 64 -17.49 11.92 -25.52
N LEU A 65 -17.54 12.37 -24.26
CA LEU A 65 -17.25 11.52 -23.09
C LEU A 65 -18.50 10.81 -22.55
N PHE A 66 -19.66 11.46 -22.64
CA PHE A 66 -20.94 10.99 -22.11
C PHE A 66 -22.05 11.06 -23.16
N PRO A 67 -21.92 10.36 -24.32
CA PRO A 67 -22.88 10.44 -25.42
C PRO A 67 -24.29 9.95 -25.07
N HIS A 68 -24.43 9.18 -23.98
CA HIS A 68 -25.69 8.62 -23.52
C HIS A 68 -26.43 9.52 -22.51
N ILE A 69 -25.85 10.66 -22.11
CA ILE A 69 -26.44 11.59 -21.14
C ILE A 69 -26.79 12.88 -21.86
N ASN A 70 -28.09 13.20 -21.95
CA ASN A 70 -28.53 14.45 -22.52
C ASN A 70 -28.67 15.50 -21.41
N PHE A 71 -27.68 16.39 -21.29
CA PHE A 71 -27.63 17.41 -20.24
C PHE A 71 -28.76 18.44 -20.33
N SER A 72 -29.42 18.57 -21.49
CA SER A 72 -30.58 19.45 -21.66
C SER A 72 -31.87 18.84 -21.10
N ARG A 73 -31.97 17.51 -21.03
CA ARG A 73 -33.17 16.79 -20.56
C ARG A 73 -32.78 15.70 -19.56
N PRO A 74 -32.43 16.07 -18.32
CA PRO A 74 -31.99 15.11 -17.32
C PRO A 74 -33.09 14.13 -16.93
N ARG A 75 -32.73 12.87 -16.77
CA ARG A 75 -33.52 11.78 -16.20
C ARG A 75 -33.08 11.51 -14.76
N PRO A 76 -33.96 11.01 -13.89
CA PRO A 76 -33.64 10.81 -12.47
C PRO A 76 -32.48 9.82 -12.22
N LEU A 77 -32.19 8.92 -13.17
CA LEU A 77 -31.10 7.94 -13.09
C LEU A 77 -29.81 8.38 -13.78
N ASP A 78 -29.76 9.59 -14.35
CA ASP A 78 -28.57 10.08 -15.04
C ASP A 78 -27.34 10.28 -14.13
N PRO A 79 -27.47 10.65 -12.84
CA PRO A 79 -26.32 10.71 -11.94
C PRO A 79 -25.61 9.36 -11.77
N LEU A 80 -26.37 8.26 -11.73
CA LEU A 80 -25.81 6.91 -11.63
C LEU A 80 -25.09 6.50 -12.91
N ARG A 81 -25.66 6.83 -14.07
CA ARG A 81 -25.05 6.59 -15.39
C ARG A 81 -23.75 7.37 -15.55
N PHE A 82 -23.75 8.62 -15.10
CA PHE A 82 -22.56 9.48 -15.10
C PHE A 82 -21.44 8.86 -14.26
N LEU A 83 -21.74 8.38 -13.05
CA LEU A 83 -20.76 7.76 -12.16
C LEU A 83 -20.20 6.46 -12.78
N LEU A 84 -21.07 5.60 -13.30
CA LEU A 84 -20.67 4.33 -13.89
C LEU A 84 -19.79 4.54 -15.13
N GLN A 85 -20.14 5.47 -16.00
CA GLN A 85 -19.32 5.84 -17.14
C GLN A 85 -17.99 6.49 -16.72
N ALA A 86 -18.00 7.36 -15.71
CA ALA A 86 -16.77 7.98 -15.22
C ALA A 86 -15.79 6.94 -14.68
N VAL A 87 -16.27 5.96 -13.91
CA VAL A 87 -15.47 4.82 -13.43
C VAL A 87 -14.95 3.99 -14.60
N TRP A 88 -15.80 3.71 -15.59
CA TRP A 88 -15.38 2.98 -16.78
C TRP A 88 -14.30 3.72 -17.56
N LEU A 89 -14.44 5.02 -17.81
CA LEU A 89 -13.45 5.85 -18.51
C LEU A 89 -12.12 5.93 -17.74
N ILE A 90 -12.15 5.95 -16.41
CA ILE A 90 -10.93 5.93 -15.57
C ILE A 90 -10.21 4.58 -15.68
N ALA A 91 -10.97 3.48 -15.79
CA ALA A 91 -10.41 2.13 -15.87
C ALA A 91 -9.96 1.72 -17.28
N SER A 92 -10.66 2.17 -18.32
CA SER A 92 -10.52 1.66 -19.69
C SER A 92 -9.72 2.56 -20.63
N LYS A 93 -9.73 3.89 -20.43
CA LYS A 93 -8.93 4.78 -21.29
C LYS A 93 -7.49 4.80 -20.80
N PRO A 94 -6.51 4.31 -21.60
CA PRO A 94 -5.11 4.53 -21.27
C PRO A 94 -4.87 6.04 -21.15
N PRO A 95 -4.00 6.49 -20.23
CA PRO A 95 -3.75 7.90 -20.04
C PRO A 95 -3.28 8.50 -21.36
N GLU A 96 -4.17 9.25 -22.00
CA GLU A 96 -3.87 9.99 -23.24
C GLU A 96 -2.58 10.78 -22.98
N SER A 97 -1.60 10.65 -23.88
CA SER A 97 -0.24 11.18 -23.69
C SER A 97 -0.33 12.66 -23.32
N ARG A 98 -0.21 12.94 -22.02
CA ARG A 98 -0.36 14.27 -21.46
C ARG A 98 0.68 15.17 -22.10
N LYS A 99 0.23 16.16 -22.89
CA LYS A 99 1.02 17.39 -23.02
C LYS A 99 1.16 17.96 -21.60
N PRO A 100 2.39 18.18 -21.08
CA PRO A 100 2.57 18.64 -19.72
C PRO A 100 1.93 20.02 -19.59
N THR A 101 0.74 20.05 -19.02
CA THR A 101 0.10 21.30 -18.64
C THR A 101 0.93 21.84 -17.49
N LYS A 102 1.56 23.01 -17.68
CA LYS A 102 2.23 23.78 -16.63
C LYS A 102 1.19 24.17 -15.58
N TRP A 103 0.90 23.27 -14.65
CA TRP A 103 0.42 23.66 -13.33
C TRP A 103 1.48 24.61 -12.77
N ARG A 104 1.07 25.78 -12.30
CA ARG A 104 1.86 26.57 -11.35
C ARG A 104 1.32 26.19 -9.98
N PRO A 105 1.88 25.20 -9.26
CA PRO A 105 1.63 25.11 -7.83
C PRO A 105 2.26 26.37 -7.22
N LEU A 106 1.86 26.75 -6.01
CA LEU A 106 2.52 27.82 -5.28
C LEU A 106 4.03 27.53 -5.25
N SER A 107 4.81 28.24 -6.07
CA SER A 107 6.26 27.97 -6.24
C SER A 107 7.06 28.10 -4.95
N GLY A 108 6.46 28.68 -3.90
CA GLY A 108 7.00 28.70 -2.53
C GLY A 108 6.86 27.35 -1.81
N LEU A 109 5.75 26.63 -2.00
CA LEU A 109 5.51 25.32 -1.39
C LEU A 109 6.40 24.25 -2.01
N ASP A 110 6.60 24.27 -3.34
CA ASP A 110 7.55 23.35 -3.98
C ASP A 110 8.99 23.63 -3.52
N ARG A 111 9.39 24.92 -3.42
CA ARG A 111 10.70 25.28 -2.87
C ARG A 111 10.89 24.91 -1.40
N LEU A 112 9.82 24.95 -0.59
CA LEU A 112 9.83 24.49 0.79
C LEU A 112 9.91 22.97 0.86
N ARG A 113 9.12 22.27 0.04
CA ARG A 113 9.13 20.82 -0.08
C ARG A 113 10.48 20.31 -0.56
N ASP A 114 11.06 20.92 -1.59
CA ASP A 114 12.37 20.56 -2.13
C ASP A 114 13.49 20.86 -1.13
N ARG A 115 13.39 21.95 -0.36
CA ARG A 115 14.32 22.21 0.76
C ARG A 115 14.17 21.18 1.87
N TYR A 116 12.95 20.82 2.24
CA TYR A 116 12.69 19.80 3.25
C TYR A 116 13.20 18.43 2.80
N ILE A 117 12.94 18.02 1.55
CA ILE A 117 13.42 16.75 0.99
C ILE A 117 14.95 16.75 0.95
N ARG A 118 15.59 17.80 0.43
CA ARG A 118 17.06 17.89 0.42
C ARG A 118 17.67 17.87 1.82
N TRP A 119 17.11 18.63 2.76
CA TRP A 119 17.55 18.60 4.15
C TRP A 119 17.37 17.20 4.76
N ALA A 120 16.22 16.57 4.53
CA ALA A 120 15.92 15.22 5.03
C ALA A 120 16.84 14.15 4.42
N ASP A 121 17.22 14.28 3.15
CA ASP A 121 18.13 13.37 2.46
C ASP A 121 19.60 13.59 2.90
N GLU A 122 19.97 14.81 3.30
CA GLU A 122 21.30 15.13 3.85
C GLU A 122 21.50 14.66 5.30
N LEU A 123 20.43 14.62 6.11
CA LEU A 123 20.48 14.18 7.52
C LEU A 123 21.14 12.81 7.72
N PRO A 124 20.76 11.72 7.01
CA PRO A 124 21.37 10.42 7.20
C PRO A 124 22.85 10.40 6.77
N VAL A 125 23.24 11.18 5.75
CA VAL A 125 24.66 11.27 5.33
C VAL A 125 25.50 11.95 6.41
N ARG A 126 24.98 13.02 7.04
CA ARG A 126 25.63 13.72 8.15
C ARG A 126 25.71 12.86 9.41
N PHE A 127 24.65 12.15 9.75
CA PHE A 127 24.64 11.25 10.91
C PHE A 127 25.54 10.03 10.69
N ASN A 128 25.51 9.42 9.50
CA ASN A 128 26.31 8.25 9.18
C ASN A 128 27.81 8.59 9.10
N SER A 129 28.21 9.74 8.54
CA SER A 129 29.61 10.17 8.58
C SER A 129 30.11 10.49 9.99
N GLN A 130 29.24 11.04 10.86
CA GLN A 130 29.52 11.27 12.28
C GLN A 130 29.40 10.02 13.16
N THR A 131 28.81 8.90 12.72
CA THR A 131 28.71 7.68 13.53
C THR A 131 29.65 6.56 13.06
N ARG A 132 30.16 6.64 11.82
CA ARG A 132 31.15 5.69 11.29
C ARG A 132 32.43 5.61 12.12
N HIS A 133 32.85 6.72 12.74
CA HIS A 133 34.00 6.73 13.64
C HIS A 133 33.70 6.13 15.04
N LEU A 134 32.43 6.04 15.44
CA LEU A 134 31.97 5.36 16.67
C LEU A 134 31.83 3.84 16.46
N ASP A 135 31.64 3.39 15.21
CA ASP A 135 31.71 1.95 14.86
C ASP A 135 33.16 1.44 14.80
N ASP A 136 34.10 2.27 14.27
CA ASP A 136 35.54 1.95 14.27
C ASP A 136 36.16 2.05 15.67
N LYS A 137 35.71 3.01 16.48
CA LYS A 137 36.01 3.05 17.92
C LYS A 137 34.92 2.30 18.68
N LYS A 138 34.99 0.97 18.73
CA LYS A 138 34.27 0.20 19.76
C LYS A 138 34.74 0.66 21.15
N GLU A 139 34.19 1.75 21.65
CA GLU A 139 34.41 2.37 22.96
C GLU A 139 34.00 1.43 24.12
N LEU A 140 33.47 0.24 23.81
CA LEU A 140 33.14 -0.81 24.77
C LEU A 140 33.98 -2.09 24.59
N ALA A 141 34.91 -2.14 23.63
CA ALA A 141 35.78 -3.30 23.39
C ALA A 141 36.99 -3.35 24.32
N HIS A 142 37.40 -2.22 24.90
CA HIS A 142 38.47 -2.14 25.89
C HIS A 142 37.98 -2.46 27.32
N LEU A 143 36.66 -2.51 27.53
CA LEU A 143 36.03 -2.88 28.79
C LEU A 143 35.92 -4.41 28.94
N SER A 144 36.06 -4.90 30.17
CA SER A 144 35.93 -6.34 30.44
C SER A 144 34.56 -6.87 29.97
N PRO A 145 34.49 -8.12 29.46
CA PRO A 145 33.25 -8.67 28.92
C PRO A 145 32.10 -8.73 29.95
N LYS A 146 32.43 -8.80 31.25
CA LYS A 146 31.46 -8.74 32.36
C LYS A 146 30.87 -7.34 32.52
N VAL A 147 31.72 -6.30 32.50
CA VAL A 147 31.27 -4.89 32.60
C VAL A 147 30.42 -4.50 31.40
N ARG A 148 30.80 -4.93 30.19
CA ARG A 148 30.00 -4.69 28.98
C ARG A 148 28.60 -5.30 29.07
N ARG A 149 28.48 -6.55 29.55
CA ARG A 149 27.17 -7.20 29.77
C ARG A 149 26.36 -6.49 30.85
N LEU A 150 27.00 -6.03 31.91
CA LEU A 150 26.34 -5.26 32.98
C LEU A 150 25.79 -3.94 32.44
N VAL A 151 26.61 -3.14 31.74
CA VAL A 151 26.19 -1.86 31.17
C VAL A 151 25.05 -2.03 30.17
N LEU A 152 25.15 -3.01 29.27
CA LEU A 152 24.07 -3.32 28.33
C LEU A 152 22.81 -3.80 29.04
N GLY A 153 22.96 -4.65 30.07
CA GLY A 153 21.85 -5.12 30.89
C GLY A 153 21.13 -3.95 31.56
N VAL A 154 21.86 -3.05 32.21
CA VAL A 154 21.31 -1.84 32.84
C VAL A 154 20.59 -0.97 31.81
N ALA A 155 21.21 -0.70 30.67
CA ALA A 155 20.59 0.11 29.61
C ALA A 155 19.29 -0.50 29.07
N ILE A 156 19.25 -1.83 28.86
CA ILE A 156 18.05 -2.55 28.43
C ILE A 156 16.98 -2.48 29.52
N THR A 157 17.32 -2.73 30.78
CA THR A 157 16.35 -2.66 31.89
C THR A 157 15.76 -1.27 32.04
N LEU A 158 16.58 -0.22 32.00
CA LEU A 158 16.13 1.16 32.07
C LEU A 158 15.21 1.52 30.90
N SER A 159 15.58 1.10 29.68
CA SER A 159 14.76 1.30 28.49
C SER A 159 13.41 0.60 28.59
N LEU A 160 13.38 -0.62 29.14
CA LEU A 160 12.16 -1.40 29.34
C LEU A 160 11.25 -0.75 30.39
N VAL A 161 11.81 -0.25 31.50
CA VAL A 161 11.07 0.51 32.52
C VAL A 161 10.47 1.77 31.91
N LEU A 162 11.24 2.54 31.14
CA LEU A 162 10.76 3.75 30.49
C LEU A 162 9.65 3.45 29.47
N ALA A 163 9.81 2.38 28.69
CA ALA A 163 8.79 1.93 27.74
C ALA A 163 7.50 1.51 28.46
N LEU A 164 7.61 0.78 29.57
CA LEU A 164 6.46 0.40 30.40
C LEU A 164 5.72 1.63 30.90
N VAL A 165 6.42 2.60 31.49
CA VAL A 165 5.82 3.87 31.95
C VAL A 165 5.12 4.59 30.79
N CYS A 166 5.75 4.64 29.61
CA CYS A 166 5.16 5.28 28.43
C CYS A 166 3.88 4.58 27.94
N ILE A 167 3.81 3.25 28.07
CA ILE A 167 2.66 2.44 27.68
C ILE A 167 1.52 2.58 28.70
N THR A 168 1.83 2.52 30.00
CA THR A 168 0.80 2.41 31.05
C THR A 168 0.26 3.75 31.54
N GLN A 169 0.99 4.86 31.33
CA GLN A 169 0.59 6.15 31.87
C GLN A 169 -0.72 6.66 31.24
N PRO A 170 -1.77 6.93 32.04
CA PRO A 170 -3.02 7.48 31.53
C PRO A 170 -2.79 8.95 31.14
N PHE A 171 -2.92 9.25 29.85
CA PHE A 171 -2.83 10.61 29.34
C PHE A 171 -4.22 11.18 29.11
N ASN A 172 -4.36 12.50 29.29
CA ASN A 172 -5.51 13.23 28.79
C ASN A 172 -5.58 13.07 27.25
N PRO A 173 -6.79 12.97 26.64
CA PRO A 173 -6.95 12.93 25.19
C PRO A 173 -6.10 13.93 24.39
N LEU A 174 -5.97 15.17 24.87
CA LEU A 174 -5.14 16.19 24.20
C LEU A 174 -3.65 15.83 24.24
N SER A 175 -3.13 15.43 25.41
CA SER A 175 -1.74 14.99 25.57
C SER A 175 -1.45 13.74 24.76
N GLN A 176 -2.39 12.79 24.70
CA GLN A 176 -2.29 11.61 23.86
C GLN A 176 -2.23 11.96 22.37
N PHE A 177 -3.07 12.90 21.92
CA PHE A 177 -3.05 13.38 20.54
C PHE A 177 -1.69 14.02 20.19
N VAL A 178 -1.19 14.91 21.04
CA VAL A 178 0.12 15.55 20.85
C VAL A 178 1.25 14.51 20.82
N PHE A 179 1.22 13.54 21.73
CA PHE A 179 2.20 12.45 21.80
C PHE A 179 2.18 11.60 20.51
N LEU A 180 1.01 11.22 20.03
CA LEU A 180 0.87 10.45 18.78
C LEU A 180 1.33 11.27 17.56
N MET A 181 1.04 12.57 17.51
CA MET A 181 1.51 13.45 16.44
C MET A 181 3.04 13.60 16.43
N LEU A 182 3.66 13.69 17.61
CA LEU A 182 5.12 13.69 17.76
C LEU A 182 5.73 12.36 17.29
N LEU A 183 5.21 11.22 17.77
CA LEU A 183 5.69 9.91 17.34
C LEU A 183 5.54 9.70 15.84
N TRP A 184 4.41 10.15 15.26
CA TRP A 184 4.17 10.10 13.83
C TRP A 184 5.17 10.98 13.06
N GLY A 185 5.43 12.21 13.55
CA GLY A 185 6.46 13.08 12.99
C GLY A 185 7.85 12.45 12.99
N VAL A 186 8.24 11.83 14.11
CA VAL A 186 9.50 11.08 14.22
C VAL A 186 9.51 9.90 13.25
N ALA A 187 8.43 9.13 13.15
CA ALA A 187 8.33 8.01 12.21
C ALA A 187 8.48 8.46 10.75
N LEU A 188 7.90 9.61 10.36
CA LEU A 188 8.06 10.18 9.03
C LEU A 188 9.50 10.59 8.72
N LEU A 189 10.22 11.13 9.71
CA LEU A 189 11.64 11.48 9.58
C LEU A 189 12.50 10.20 9.48
N VAL A 190 12.30 9.24 10.37
CA VAL A 190 13.05 7.98 10.42
C VAL A 190 12.84 7.17 9.14
N ARG A 191 11.62 7.15 8.58
CA ARG A 191 11.31 6.46 7.32
C ARG A 191 12.16 6.91 6.13
N ARG A 192 12.70 8.13 6.16
CA ARG A 192 13.58 8.65 5.08
C ARG A 192 15.01 8.12 5.19
N ILE A 193 15.41 7.62 6.34
CA ILE A 193 16.78 7.13 6.59
C ILE A 193 16.91 5.72 5.99
N PRO A 194 17.77 5.51 4.98
CA PRO A 194 18.03 4.17 4.45
C PRO A 194 18.84 3.36 5.47
N GLY A 195 18.41 2.13 5.77
CA GLY A 195 19.16 1.21 6.62
C GLY A 195 18.30 0.31 7.49
N ARG A 196 18.94 -0.71 8.09
CA ARG A 196 18.28 -1.68 8.97
C ARG A 196 17.84 -1.05 10.31
N PHE A 197 18.63 -0.12 10.83
CA PHE A 197 18.32 0.60 12.07
C PHE A 197 17.06 1.44 11.97
N SER A 198 16.79 2.07 10.82
CA SER A 198 15.54 2.80 10.59
C SER A 198 14.32 1.88 10.65
N ALA A 199 14.39 0.70 10.00
CA ALA A 199 13.32 -0.29 10.05
C ALA A 199 13.08 -0.78 11.49
N LEU A 200 14.15 -1.09 12.25
CA LEU A 200 14.04 -1.48 13.66
C LEU A 200 13.44 -0.37 14.54
N MET A 201 13.83 0.89 14.34
CA MET A 201 13.24 2.03 15.06
C MET A 201 11.76 2.20 14.73
N LEU A 202 11.36 2.04 13.47
CA LEU A 202 9.95 2.09 13.08
C LEU A 202 9.14 0.95 13.71
N ILE A 203 9.71 -0.26 13.78
CA ILE A 203 9.10 -1.39 14.49
C ILE A 203 8.91 -1.04 15.97
N VAL A 204 9.92 -0.50 16.64
CA VAL A 204 9.84 -0.11 18.06
C VAL A 204 8.78 0.98 18.29
N LEU A 205 8.75 2.02 17.44
CA LEU A 205 7.74 3.08 17.50
C LEU A 205 6.33 2.52 17.30
N SER A 206 6.16 1.65 16.30
CA SER A 206 4.87 1.01 16.03
C SER A 206 4.42 0.13 17.19
N LEU A 207 5.32 -0.72 17.72
CA LEU A 207 5.05 -1.55 18.90
C LEU A 207 4.69 -0.71 20.12
N THR A 208 5.35 0.43 20.34
CA THR A 208 5.04 1.33 21.47
C THR A 208 3.61 1.85 21.38
N VAL A 209 3.16 2.31 20.20
CA VAL A 209 1.79 2.78 19.98
C VAL A 209 0.78 1.64 20.11
N SER A 210 1.07 0.48 19.51
CA SER A 210 0.19 -0.69 19.57
C SER A 210 0.05 -1.24 20.98
N CYS A 211 1.14 -1.32 21.76
CA CYS A 211 1.12 -1.75 23.16
C CYS A 211 0.33 -0.76 24.04
N ARG A 212 0.48 0.55 23.81
CA ARG A 212 -0.30 1.56 24.52
C ARG A 212 -1.79 1.44 24.20
N TYR A 213 -2.15 1.21 22.93
CA TYR A 213 -3.53 1.00 22.53
C TYR A 213 -4.14 -0.26 23.17
N ILE A 214 -3.45 -1.40 23.10
CA ILE A 214 -3.98 -2.64 23.68
C ILE A 214 -4.09 -2.53 25.19
N TRP A 215 -3.13 -1.87 25.87
CA TRP A 215 -3.23 -1.57 27.29
C TRP A 215 -4.49 -0.77 27.63
N TRP A 216 -4.75 0.34 26.93
CA TRP A 216 -5.97 1.13 27.10
C TRP A 216 -7.23 0.29 26.85
N ARG A 217 -7.21 -0.59 25.84
CA ARG A 217 -8.33 -1.50 25.55
C ARG A 217 -8.61 -2.42 26.74
N TYR A 218 -7.58 -3.04 27.33
CA TYR A 218 -7.74 -3.89 28.52
C TYR A 218 -8.25 -3.11 29.74
N THR A 219 -7.76 -1.89 29.99
CA THR A 219 -8.03 -1.19 31.26
C THR A 219 -9.29 -0.35 31.26
N SER A 220 -9.67 0.23 30.12
CA SER A 220 -10.59 1.38 30.12
C SER A 220 -11.85 1.19 29.28
N THR A 221 -11.99 0.08 28.57
CA THR A 221 -13.06 -0.08 27.57
C THR A 221 -14.00 -1.25 27.81
N LEU A 222 -13.74 -2.09 28.82
CA LEU A 222 -14.66 -3.15 29.22
C LEU A 222 -15.74 -2.60 30.16
N ASN A 223 -16.99 -2.85 29.82
CA ASN A 223 -18.13 -2.55 30.67
C ASN A 223 -18.45 -3.78 31.55
N TRP A 224 -18.20 -3.66 32.85
CA TRP A 224 -18.43 -4.74 33.82
C TRP A 224 -19.89 -4.85 34.28
N ASN A 225 -20.73 -3.85 33.98
CA ASN A 225 -22.08 -3.75 34.53
C ASN A 225 -23.14 -4.50 33.71
N ASP A 226 -22.85 -4.81 32.44
CA ASP A 226 -23.78 -5.53 31.54
C ASP A 226 -23.13 -6.81 30.98
N PRO A 227 -23.63 -8.01 31.34
CA PRO A 227 -23.05 -9.27 30.91
C PRO A 227 -22.98 -9.46 29.39
N VAL A 228 -23.99 -8.99 28.65
CA VAL A 228 -24.04 -9.15 27.18
C VAL A 228 -22.97 -8.26 26.53
N SER A 229 -22.92 -6.99 26.91
CA SER A 229 -21.85 -6.09 26.46
C SER A 229 -20.46 -6.58 26.86
N LEU A 230 -20.32 -7.18 28.04
CA LEU A 230 -19.05 -7.74 28.50
C LEU A 230 -18.59 -8.90 27.62
N VAL A 231 -19.46 -9.87 27.31
CA VAL A 231 -19.13 -11.01 26.45
C VAL A 231 -18.75 -10.55 25.04
N CYS A 232 -19.54 -9.66 24.44
CA CYS A 232 -19.21 -9.07 23.13
C CYS A 232 -17.88 -8.30 23.17
N GLY A 233 -17.65 -7.54 24.23
CA GLY A 233 -16.40 -6.79 24.47
C GLY A 233 -15.19 -7.70 24.60
N LEU A 234 -15.31 -8.82 25.30
CA LEU A 234 -14.26 -9.82 25.46
C LEU A 234 -13.93 -10.53 24.15
N ILE A 235 -14.93 -10.94 23.37
CA ILE A 235 -14.71 -11.57 22.05
C ILE A 235 -13.92 -10.61 21.14
N LEU A 236 -14.32 -9.32 21.13
CA LEU A 236 -13.61 -8.31 20.34
C LEU A 236 -12.18 -8.10 20.86
N LEU A 237 -11.98 -8.05 22.18
CA LEU A 237 -10.65 -7.95 22.81
C LEU A 237 -9.76 -9.14 22.44
N PHE A 238 -10.30 -10.37 22.42
CA PHE A 238 -9.55 -11.56 21.99
C PHE A 238 -9.13 -11.47 20.53
N ALA A 239 -10.02 -11.04 19.64
CA ALA A 239 -9.70 -10.84 18.23
C ALA A 239 -8.62 -9.77 18.03
N GLU A 240 -8.71 -8.64 18.74
CA GLU A 240 -7.69 -7.57 18.72
C GLU A 240 -6.36 -8.03 19.30
N THR A 241 -6.37 -8.81 20.37
CA THR A 241 -5.15 -9.38 20.99
C THR A 241 -4.48 -10.37 20.05
N TYR A 242 -5.27 -11.22 19.36
CA TYR A 242 -4.75 -12.10 18.33
C TYR A 242 -4.08 -11.30 17.20
N ALA A 243 -4.74 -10.25 16.70
CA ALA A 243 -4.15 -9.38 15.67
C ALA A 243 -2.85 -8.72 16.16
N TRP A 244 -2.80 -8.29 17.42
CA TRP A 244 -1.60 -7.73 18.04
C TRP A 244 -0.46 -8.76 18.14
N ILE A 245 -0.75 -10.01 18.52
CA ILE A 245 0.26 -11.10 18.53
C ILE A 245 0.79 -11.35 17.12
N VAL A 246 -0.09 -11.44 16.11
CA VAL A 246 0.31 -11.62 14.71
C VAL A 246 1.18 -10.46 14.23
N LEU A 247 0.88 -9.22 14.63
CA LEU A 247 1.71 -8.05 14.35
C LEU A 247 3.12 -8.20 14.94
N VAL A 248 3.23 -8.58 16.23
CA VAL A 248 4.52 -8.79 16.91
C VAL A 248 5.34 -9.87 16.21
N LEU A 249 4.71 -11.01 15.87
CA LEU A 249 5.36 -12.10 15.16
C LEU A 249 5.81 -11.69 13.76
N GLY A 250 4.97 -10.94 13.03
CA GLY A 250 5.31 -10.40 11.71
C GLY A 250 6.52 -9.45 11.78
N TYR A 251 6.60 -8.62 12.81
CA TYR A 251 7.79 -7.79 13.02
C TYR A 251 9.03 -8.60 13.37
N PHE A 252 8.91 -9.66 14.18
CA PHE A 252 10.04 -10.53 14.49
C PHE A 252 10.61 -11.19 13.22
N GLN A 253 9.74 -11.62 12.29
CA GLN A 253 10.15 -12.20 11.01
C GLN A 253 10.86 -11.19 10.09
N VAL A 254 10.43 -9.93 10.09
CA VAL A 254 10.93 -8.89 9.17
C VAL A 254 12.05 -8.03 9.80
N ALA A 255 12.31 -8.17 11.10
CA ALA A 255 13.28 -7.35 11.84
C ALA A 255 14.70 -7.38 11.24
N TRP A 256 15.13 -8.52 10.68
CA TRP A 256 16.46 -8.66 10.09
C TRP A 256 16.46 -9.49 8.81
N PRO A 257 16.15 -8.86 7.65
CA PRO A 257 16.12 -9.58 6.38
C PRO A 257 17.53 -10.01 5.98
N LEU A 258 17.69 -11.31 5.68
CA LEU A 258 18.96 -11.86 5.22
C LEU A 258 19.15 -11.56 3.74
N ASN A 259 19.90 -10.51 3.44
CA ASN A 259 20.23 -10.16 2.07
C ASN A 259 21.45 -10.98 1.59
N ARG A 260 21.21 -12.20 1.05
CA ARG A 260 22.27 -13.05 0.48
C ARG A 260 22.68 -12.50 -0.89
N GLN A 261 23.95 -12.10 -1.01
CA GLN A 261 24.52 -11.76 -2.30
C GLN A 261 24.80 -13.03 -3.10
N PRO A 262 24.59 -13.03 -4.43
CA PRO A 262 25.02 -14.14 -5.28
C PRO A 262 26.53 -14.35 -5.14
N VAL A 263 26.93 -15.57 -4.82
CA VAL A 263 28.35 -15.93 -4.76
C VAL A 263 28.79 -16.32 -6.18
N PRO A 264 29.88 -15.75 -6.71
CA PRO A 264 30.38 -16.15 -8.02
C PRO A 264 30.81 -17.61 -7.98
N LEU A 265 30.45 -18.37 -9.02
CA LEU A 265 30.89 -19.75 -9.18
C LEU A 265 32.42 -19.79 -9.41
N PRO A 266 33.10 -20.90 -9.07
CA PRO A 266 34.49 -21.11 -9.44
C PRO A 266 34.70 -20.89 -10.94
N LYS A 267 35.83 -20.27 -11.32
CA LYS A 267 36.17 -20.01 -12.73
C LYS A 267 36.29 -21.29 -13.55
N ASP A 268 36.68 -22.39 -12.91
CA ASP A 268 36.79 -23.70 -13.52
C ASP A 268 35.42 -24.41 -13.55
N MET A 269 34.89 -24.61 -14.76
CA MET A 269 33.60 -25.29 -14.98
C MET A 269 33.64 -26.78 -14.62
N ASN A 270 34.83 -27.38 -14.49
CA ASN A 270 34.95 -28.78 -14.07
C ASN A 270 34.54 -29.00 -12.61
N GLN A 271 34.64 -27.95 -11.78
CA GLN A 271 34.22 -27.99 -10.37
C GLN A 271 32.71 -27.78 -10.20
N TRP A 272 32.00 -27.44 -11.29
CA TRP A 272 30.56 -27.21 -11.21
C TRP A 272 29.81 -28.52 -10.99
N PRO A 273 28.77 -28.53 -10.14
CA PRO A 273 27.99 -29.73 -9.88
C PRO A 273 27.20 -30.17 -11.12
N THR A 274 26.87 -31.45 -11.19
CA THR A 274 25.83 -31.94 -12.09
C THR A 274 24.46 -31.55 -11.55
N VAL A 275 23.59 -31.02 -12.41
CA VAL A 275 22.28 -30.47 -12.04
C VAL A 275 21.18 -31.24 -12.78
N ASP A 276 20.24 -31.78 -12.01
CA ASP A 276 19.00 -32.35 -12.53
C ASP A 276 17.86 -31.33 -12.42
N ILE A 277 17.24 -31.01 -13.55
CA ILE A 277 16.10 -30.10 -13.62
C ILE A 277 14.84 -30.93 -13.79
N PHE A 278 13.94 -30.86 -12.81
CA PHE A 278 12.65 -31.56 -12.84
C PHE A 278 11.54 -30.60 -13.26
N VAL A 279 10.82 -30.96 -14.32
CA VAL A 279 9.64 -30.25 -14.82
C VAL A 279 8.40 -31.12 -14.57
N PRO A 280 7.70 -30.94 -13.44
CA PRO A 280 6.45 -31.64 -13.18
C PRO A 280 5.31 -31.07 -14.03
N THR A 281 4.52 -31.96 -14.63
CA THR A 281 3.34 -31.61 -15.42
C THR A 281 2.21 -32.60 -15.15
N TYR A 282 0.99 -32.09 -15.13
CA TYR A 282 -0.23 -32.86 -15.00
C TYR A 282 -1.14 -32.61 -16.21
N ASN A 283 -1.90 -31.51 -16.21
CA ASN A 283 -2.87 -31.21 -17.26
C ASN A 283 -2.60 -29.87 -17.99
N GLU A 284 -1.39 -29.33 -17.89
CA GLU A 284 -1.01 -28.09 -18.57
C GLU A 284 -0.95 -28.29 -20.09
N ASP A 285 -1.24 -27.23 -20.85
CA ASP A 285 -1.13 -27.26 -22.31
C ASP A 285 0.33 -27.45 -22.76
N LEU A 286 0.54 -28.17 -23.86
CA LEU A 286 1.86 -28.47 -24.42
C LEU A 286 2.68 -27.22 -24.69
N ASN A 287 2.03 -26.11 -25.05
CA ASN A 287 2.73 -24.87 -25.33
C ASN A 287 3.40 -24.30 -24.07
N VAL A 288 2.79 -24.45 -22.89
CA VAL A 288 3.35 -24.02 -21.60
C VAL A 288 4.53 -24.92 -21.20
N VAL A 289 4.36 -26.24 -21.35
CA VAL A 289 5.41 -27.22 -21.05
C VAL A 289 6.61 -27.03 -21.98
N LYS A 290 6.38 -26.84 -23.29
CA LYS A 290 7.42 -26.57 -24.28
C LYS A 290 8.23 -25.34 -23.92
N ASN A 291 7.58 -24.24 -23.54
CA ASN A 291 8.28 -23.00 -23.19
C ASN A 291 9.21 -23.20 -21.98
N THR A 292 8.75 -23.91 -20.95
CA THR A 292 9.54 -24.23 -19.76
C THR A 292 10.73 -25.12 -20.11
N VAL A 293 10.53 -26.13 -20.96
CA VAL A 293 11.59 -27.04 -21.43
C VAL A 293 12.61 -26.30 -22.29
N TYR A 294 12.18 -25.44 -23.21
CA TYR A 294 13.11 -24.63 -24.02
C TYR A 294 13.89 -23.63 -23.17
N ALA A 295 13.26 -23.00 -22.19
CA ALA A 295 13.95 -22.14 -21.23
C ALA A 295 15.00 -22.93 -20.44
N SER A 296 14.68 -24.15 -20.01
CA SER A 296 15.60 -25.04 -19.29
C SER A 296 16.77 -25.48 -20.17
N LEU A 297 16.54 -25.77 -21.45
CA LEU A 297 17.60 -26.06 -22.43
C LEU A 297 18.51 -24.85 -22.68
N GLY A 298 17.99 -23.63 -22.52
CA GLY A 298 18.69 -22.37 -22.70
C GLY A 298 19.53 -21.90 -21.50
N ILE A 299 19.55 -22.64 -20.38
CA ILE A 299 20.36 -22.27 -19.21
C ILE A 299 21.85 -22.29 -19.54
N ASP A 300 22.57 -21.27 -19.07
CA ASP A 300 24.03 -21.10 -19.15
C ASP A 300 24.76 -22.07 -18.20
N TRP A 301 24.72 -23.36 -18.54
CA TRP A 301 25.43 -24.44 -17.84
C TRP A 301 26.04 -25.42 -18.84
N PRO A 302 27.18 -26.06 -18.51
CA PRO A 302 27.76 -27.13 -19.33
C PRO A 302 26.73 -28.22 -19.67
N LYS A 303 26.53 -28.49 -20.97
CA LYS A 303 25.46 -29.40 -21.45
C LYS A 303 25.71 -30.87 -21.11
N ASP A 304 26.93 -31.22 -20.74
CA ASP A 304 27.32 -32.52 -20.19
C ASP A 304 26.89 -32.70 -18.72
N LYS A 305 26.69 -31.60 -17.98
CA LYS A 305 26.35 -31.59 -16.55
C LYS A 305 24.91 -31.26 -16.23
N VAL A 306 24.08 -30.91 -17.22
CA VAL A 306 22.63 -30.73 -17.04
C VAL A 306 21.85 -31.89 -17.63
N VAL A 307 20.94 -32.42 -16.83
CA VAL A 307 19.92 -33.36 -17.30
C VAL A 307 18.55 -32.78 -16.97
N ILE A 308 17.65 -32.81 -17.96
CA ILE A 308 16.29 -32.30 -17.82
C ILE A 308 15.33 -33.48 -17.83
N TRP A 309 14.52 -33.58 -16.79
CA TRP A 309 13.53 -34.62 -16.56
C TRP A 309 12.13 -34.02 -16.65
N ILE A 310 11.30 -34.61 -17.50
CA ILE A 310 9.86 -34.29 -17.54
C ILE A 310 9.14 -35.36 -16.72
N LEU A 311 8.38 -34.93 -15.71
CA LEU A 311 7.57 -35.80 -14.85
C LEU A 311 6.11 -35.60 -15.23
N ASP A 312 5.55 -36.54 -16.00
CA ASP A 312 4.18 -36.46 -16.53
C ASP A 312 3.24 -37.41 -15.76
N ASP A 313 2.36 -36.82 -14.95
CA ASP A 313 1.36 -37.54 -14.15
C ASP A 313 -0.04 -37.53 -14.80
N GLY A 314 -0.28 -36.74 -15.86
CA GLY A 314 -1.62 -36.53 -16.45
C GLY A 314 -1.91 -37.33 -17.73
N GLY A 315 -0.94 -38.09 -18.23
CA GLY A 315 -1.15 -39.13 -19.23
C GLY A 315 -0.28 -38.98 -20.48
N ALA A 316 0.56 -39.99 -20.70
CA ALA A 316 1.69 -40.00 -21.63
C ALA A 316 1.41 -39.63 -23.10
N ARG A 317 0.16 -39.70 -23.59
CA ARG A 317 -0.13 -39.50 -25.03
C ARG A 317 0.10 -38.06 -25.50
N ARG A 318 -0.20 -37.05 -24.67
CA ARG A 318 -0.11 -35.64 -25.09
C ARG A 318 1.33 -35.14 -25.12
N VAL A 319 2.15 -35.49 -24.13
CA VAL A 319 3.52 -34.96 -23.96
C VAL A 319 4.56 -35.63 -24.88
N SER A 320 4.17 -36.68 -25.62
CA SER A 320 5.02 -37.41 -26.58
C SER A 320 5.92 -36.54 -27.47
N PRO A 321 5.47 -35.42 -28.06
CA PRO A 321 6.31 -34.58 -28.93
C PRO A 321 7.44 -33.84 -28.19
N VAL A 322 7.24 -33.51 -26.91
CA VAL A 322 8.25 -32.81 -26.08
C VAL A 322 9.29 -33.81 -25.55
N ARG A 323 8.83 -35.04 -25.31
CA ARG A 323 9.61 -36.15 -24.77
C ARG A 323 10.81 -36.52 -25.65
N GLN A 324 10.64 -36.48 -26.96
CA GLN A 324 11.66 -36.86 -27.94
C GLN A 324 12.87 -35.90 -27.97
N ARG A 325 12.72 -34.71 -27.37
CA ARG A 325 13.75 -33.66 -27.34
C ARG A 325 14.53 -33.59 -26.03
N CYS A 326 14.12 -34.32 -25.00
CA CYS A 326 14.76 -34.34 -23.69
C CYS A 326 15.64 -35.59 -23.51
N ARG A 327 16.79 -35.45 -22.82
CA ARG A 327 17.78 -36.52 -22.69
C ARG A 327 17.27 -37.76 -21.94
N ARG A 328 16.36 -37.61 -20.97
CA ARG A 328 15.75 -38.74 -20.22
C ARG A 328 14.34 -38.38 -19.72
N THR A 329 13.42 -39.34 -19.71
CA THR A 329 12.05 -39.19 -19.16
C THR A 329 11.77 -40.33 -18.18
N VAL A 330 11.26 -40.00 -16.99
CA VAL A 330 10.79 -41.00 -16.02
C VAL A 330 9.28 -41.07 -16.09
N HIS A 331 8.74 -42.29 -16.19
CA HIS A 331 7.30 -42.55 -16.04
C HIS A 331 7.05 -43.32 -14.75
N ARG A 332 5.95 -42.99 -14.07
CA ARG A 332 5.37 -43.89 -13.09
C ARG A 332 4.74 -45.07 -13.87
N PRO A 333 5.03 -46.33 -13.53
CA PRO A 333 4.29 -47.45 -14.12
C PRO A 333 2.81 -47.26 -13.78
N TYR A 334 1.95 -47.27 -14.82
CA TYR A 334 0.51 -47.35 -14.64
C TYR A 334 0.24 -48.65 -13.87
N HIS A 335 -0.18 -48.54 -12.61
CA HIS A 335 -0.85 -49.66 -11.96
C HIS A 335 -2.24 -49.81 -12.60
N PRO A 336 -2.60 -51.02 -13.05
CA PRO A 336 -3.83 -51.29 -13.79
C PRO A 336 -5.09 -51.01 -12.98
#